data_AF-A0A952LHT7-F1
#
_entry.id   AF-A0A952LHT7-F1
#
_cell.length_a   1.000
_cell.length_b   1.000
_cell.length_c   1.000
_cell.angle_alpha   90.00
_cell.angle_beta   90.00
_cell.angle_gamma   90.00
#
_symmetry.space_group_name_H-M   'P 1'
#
loop_
_entity.id
_entity.type
_entity.pdbx_description
1 polymer ?
#
loop_
_entity_poly.entity_id
_entity_poly.type
_entity_poly.pdbx_seq_one_letter_code
_entity_poly.pdbx_strand_id
1 'polypeptide(L)'
;MEKNNNKDLIHELINDVFNSILGASEAKAKSNQLFEELIQEKENFSNYSSYYFSLIHKKDLIYIQALLHVKDLMDSPNRYRYADIFMKGKGFYEIHLKTVFEKFEGSICCVDRARTIINRYLHYLATGEVIEFDTSLRCSFPSVGDAMFWFDFMDSLYKLYYGKNEKYFEKYFEISKMYDDFKEKK
;
A
#
# COMPACT_ATOMS: atom_id res chain seq x y z
N MET A 1 50.77 -14.11 8.23
CA MET A 1 50.18 -13.00 9.02
C MET A 1 49.47 -11.98 8.11
N GLU A 2 48.77 -12.39 7.04
CA GLU A 2 48.20 -11.45 6.03
C GLU A 2 46.65 -11.42 5.97
N LYS A 3 45.96 -12.30 6.72
CA LYS A 3 44.48 -12.40 6.63
C LYS A 3 43.71 -11.32 7.40
N ASN A 4 44.32 -10.60 8.35
CA ASN A 4 43.61 -9.57 9.15
C ASN A 4 43.42 -8.25 8.38
N ASN A 5 44.40 -7.83 7.58
CA ASN A 5 44.41 -6.50 6.95
C ASN A 5 43.27 -6.31 5.93
N ASN A 6 42.91 -7.37 5.22
CA ASN A 6 41.86 -7.32 4.19
C ASN A 6 40.44 -7.31 4.79
N LYS A 7 40.27 -7.88 5.99
CA LYS A 7 39.00 -7.85 6.71
C LYS A 7 38.72 -6.46 7.27
N ASP A 8 39.75 -5.80 7.78
CA ASP A 8 39.64 -4.45 8.34
C ASP A 8 39.36 -3.41 7.24
N LEU A 9 40.01 -3.53 6.06
CA LEU A 9 39.72 -2.72 4.88
C LEU A 9 38.28 -2.88 4.37
N ILE A 10 37.76 -4.11 4.33
CA ILE A 10 36.36 -4.37 3.93
C ILE A 10 35.39 -3.75 4.96
N HIS A 11 35.70 -3.84 6.24
CA HIS A 11 34.87 -3.22 7.29
C HIS A 11 34.85 -1.69 7.19
N GLU A 12 35.99 -1.04 6.95
CA GLU A 12 36.05 0.41 6.73
C GLU A 12 35.24 0.83 5.50
N LEU A 13 35.42 0.13 4.37
CA LEU A 13 34.67 0.44 3.15
C LEU A 13 33.16 0.33 3.34
N ILE A 14 32.70 -0.70 4.05
CA ILE A 14 31.28 -0.90 4.37
C ILE A 14 30.77 0.26 5.25
N ASN A 15 31.52 0.65 6.27
CA ASN A 15 31.14 1.76 7.15
C ASN A 15 31.08 3.09 6.39
N ASP A 16 32.02 3.35 5.49
CA ASP A 16 32.03 4.56 4.66
C ASP A 16 30.81 4.63 3.72
N VAL A 17 30.44 3.50 3.12
CA VAL A 17 29.22 3.42 2.29
C VAL A 17 27.98 3.69 3.12
N PHE A 18 27.84 3.07 4.30
CA PHE A 18 26.69 3.32 5.17
C PHE A 18 26.64 4.76 5.67
N ASN A 19 27.77 5.34 6.07
CA ASN A 19 27.85 6.73 6.52
C ASN A 19 27.50 7.71 5.40
N SER A 20 27.94 7.42 4.17
CA SER A 20 27.56 8.21 2.99
C SER A 20 26.06 8.14 2.71
N ILE A 21 25.46 6.95 2.79
CA ILE A 21 24.00 6.77 2.63
C ILE A 21 23.22 7.50 3.73
N LEU A 22 23.66 7.38 5.00
CA LEU A 22 23.03 8.04 6.13
C LEU A 22 23.13 9.57 6.01
N GLY A 23 24.32 10.09 5.68
CA GLY A 23 24.55 11.52 5.47
C GLY A 23 23.72 12.08 4.31
N ALA A 24 23.58 11.33 3.21
CA ALA A 24 22.72 11.72 2.10
C ALA A 24 21.23 11.75 2.49
N SER A 25 20.77 10.78 3.28
CA SER A 25 19.39 10.76 3.79
C SER A 25 19.10 11.95 4.71
N GLU A 26 20.02 12.25 5.64
CA GLU A 26 19.91 13.39 6.55
C GLU A 26 19.91 14.71 5.80
N ALA A 27 20.82 14.90 4.84
CA ALA A 27 20.89 16.10 4.02
C ALA A 27 19.59 16.32 3.22
N LYS A 28 19.00 15.25 2.69
CA LYS A 28 17.72 15.30 1.96
C LYS A 28 16.54 15.61 2.88
N ALA A 29 16.56 15.14 4.12
CA ALA A 29 15.54 15.50 5.11
C ALA A 29 15.65 16.99 5.47
N LYS A 30 16.85 17.47 5.79
CA LYS A 30 17.12 18.87 6.17
C LYS A 30 16.82 19.89 5.07
N SER A 31 16.89 19.49 3.80
CA SER A 31 16.54 20.38 2.68
C SER A 31 15.02 20.50 2.45
N ASN A 32 14.20 19.72 3.15
CA ASN A 32 12.75 19.80 3.04
C ASN A 32 12.21 20.87 4.00
N GLN A 33 11.40 21.80 3.51
CA GLN A 33 10.77 22.84 4.33
C GLN A 33 10.01 22.27 5.54
N LEU A 34 9.38 21.10 5.39
CA LEU A 34 8.65 20.43 6.47
C LEU A 34 9.57 20.03 7.64
N PHE A 35 10.87 19.81 7.40
CA PHE A 35 11.82 19.47 8.45
C PHE A 35 11.99 20.63 9.44
N GLU A 36 12.23 21.84 8.92
CA GLU A 36 12.37 23.07 9.72
C GLU A 36 11.10 23.35 10.55
N GLU A 37 9.92 23.15 9.96
CA GLU A 37 8.63 23.33 10.66
C GLU A 37 8.47 22.31 11.79
N LEU A 38 8.85 21.04 11.57
CA LEU A 38 8.69 19.98 12.56
C LEU A 38 9.67 20.08 13.74
N ILE A 39 10.92 20.52 13.53
CA ILE A 39 11.90 20.61 14.61
C ILE A 39 11.58 21.72 15.62
N GLN A 40 10.83 22.75 15.21
CA GLN A 40 10.42 23.84 16.09
C GLN A 40 9.27 23.43 17.03
N GLU A 41 8.50 22.41 16.67
CA GLU A 41 7.34 21.93 17.42
C GLU A 41 7.64 20.66 18.22
N LYS A 42 8.66 20.68 19.08
CA LYS A 42 9.10 19.53 19.90
C LYS A 42 7.95 18.85 20.67
N GLU A 43 6.96 19.63 21.11
CA GLU A 43 5.78 19.14 21.84
C GLU A 43 4.96 18.13 21.04
N ASN A 44 4.99 18.19 19.70
CA ASN A 44 4.36 17.19 18.85
C ASN A 44 5.01 15.81 19.00
N PHE A 45 6.25 15.73 19.48
CA PHE A 45 6.97 14.47 19.70
C PHE A 45 7.04 14.08 21.18
N SER A 46 6.30 14.76 22.06
CA SER A 46 6.30 14.51 23.52
C SER A 46 5.75 13.13 23.89
N ASN A 47 4.76 12.64 23.14
CA ASN A 47 4.17 11.32 23.29
C ASN A 47 3.49 10.88 21.99
N TYR A 48 3.08 9.60 21.95
CA TYR A 48 2.43 9.02 20.79
C TYR A 48 1.14 9.75 20.37
N SER A 49 0.29 10.14 21.32
CA SER A 49 -0.97 10.81 21.04
C SER A 49 -0.73 12.20 20.42
N SER A 50 0.18 12.98 20.99
CA SER A 50 0.58 14.28 20.43
C SER A 50 1.13 14.11 19.02
N TYR A 51 2.00 13.13 18.80
CA TYR A 51 2.55 12.83 17.47
C TYR A 51 1.45 12.46 16.47
N TYR A 52 0.55 11.57 16.87
CA TYR A 52 -0.51 11.10 16.01
C TYR A 52 -1.50 12.22 15.68
N PHE A 53 -2.07 12.89 16.67
CA PHE A 53 -3.13 13.88 16.44
C PHE A 53 -2.61 15.18 15.81
N SER A 54 -1.46 15.69 16.27
CA SER A 54 -0.95 16.97 15.79
C SER A 54 -0.31 16.88 14.40
N LEU A 55 0.32 15.75 14.06
CA LEU A 55 1.05 15.59 12.80
C LEU A 55 0.36 14.63 11.85
N ILE A 56 0.20 13.36 12.25
CA ILE A 56 -0.23 12.30 11.34
C ILE A 56 -1.69 12.51 10.92
N HIS A 57 -2.59 12.62 11.89
CA HIS A 57 -4.01 12.78 11.63
C HIS A 57 -4.32 14.09 10.89
N LYS A 58 -3.70 15.20 11.30
CA LYS A 58 -3.86 16.49 10.61
C LYS A 58 -3.41 16.42 9.15
N LYS A 59 -2.27 15.77 8.87
CA LYS A 59 -1.77 15.54 7.52
C LYS A 59 -2.70 14.64 6.70
N ASP A 60 -3.20 13.56 7.29
CA ASP A 60 -4.17 12.67 6.66
C ASP A 60 -5.45 13.43 6.28
N LEU A 61 -5.96 14.31 7.16
CA LEU A 61 -7.10 15.16 6.85
C LEU A 61 -6.82 16.09 5.67
N ILE A 62 -5.66 16.75 5.64
CA ILE A 62 -5.27 17.62 4.52
C ILE A 62 -5.23 16.84 3.21
N TYR A 63 -4.63 15.65 3.20
CA TYR A 63 -4.55 14.82 2.00
C TYR A 63 -5.90 14.30 1.54
N ILE A 64 -6.76 13.86 2.47
CA ILE A 64 -8.14 13.47 2.15
C ILE A 64 -8.87 14.67 1.52
N GLN A 65 -8.80 15.85 2.14
CA GLN A 65 -9.45 17.04 1.58
C GLN A 65 -8.89 17.41 0.20
N ALA A 66 -7.57 17.37 0.01
CA ALA A 66 -6.95 17.64 -1.28
C ALA A 66 -7.42 16.66 -2.37
N LEU A 67 -7.46 15.35 -2.06
CA LEU A 67 -7.95 14.33 -3.00
C LEU A 67 -9.41 14.55 -3.37
N LEU A 68 -10.26 14.96 -2.42
CA LEU A 68 -11.68 15.25 -2.68
C LEU A 68 -11.91 16.47 -3.59
N HIS A 69 -10.91 17.34 -3.76
CA HIS A 69 -10.95 18.53 -4.63
C HIS A 69 -10.20 18.33 -5.95
N VAL A 70 -9.68 17.13 -6.23
CA VAL A 70 -9.15 16.81 -7.57
C VAL A 70 -10.32 16.81 -8.55
N LYS A 71 -10.20 17.62 -9.61
CA LYS A 71 -11.28 17.88 -10.58
C LYS A 71 -11.96 16.61 -11.08
N ASP A 72 -11.17 15.60 -11.44
CA ASP A 72 -11.67 14.33 -11.99
C ASP A 72 -12.42 13.45 -10.96
N LEU A 73 -12.31 13.76 -9.67
CA LEU A 73 -12.99 13.05 -8.58
C LEU A 73 -14.19 13.83 -8.01
N MET A 74 -14.31 15.13 -8.28
CA MET A 74 -15.33 15.98 -7.64
C MET A 74 -16.75 15.48 -7.90
N ASP A 75 -17.02 15.04 -9.12
CA ASP A 75 -18.34 14.55 -9.55
C ASP A 75 -18.54 13.05 -9.29
N SER A 76 -17.49 12.32 -8.89
CA SER A 76 -17.61 10.89 -8.59
C SER A 76 -18.36 10.69 -7.26
N PRO A 77 -19.44 9.87 -7.24
CA PRO A 77 -20.11 9.48 -5.99
C PRO A 77 -19.19 8.66 -5.07
N ASN A 78 -18.09 8.14 -5.60
CA ASN A 78 -17.14 7.28 -4.90
C ASN A 78 -15.91 8.02 -4.36
N ARG A 79 -15.82 9.35 -4.49
CA ARG A 79 -14.62 10.12 -4.14
C ARG A 79 -14.09 9.90 -2.72
N TYR A 80 -14.96 9.68 -1.73
CA TYR A 80 -14.54 9.37 -0.35
C TYR A 80 -13.91 7.99 -0.24
N ARG A 81 -14.48 7.00 -0.94
CA ARG A 81 -13.90 5.65 -1.02
C ARG A 81 -12.58 5.67 -1.77
N TYR A 82 -12.50 6.43 -2.86
CA TYR A 82 -11.25 6.65 -3.58
C TYR A 82 -10.17 7.20 -2.64
N ALA A 83 -10.46 8.29 -1.92
CA ALA A 83 -9.50 8.90 -1.01
C ALA A 83 -9.05 7.94 0.09
N ASP A 84 -9.97 7.15 0.64
CA ASP A 84 -9.65 6.12 1.64
C ASP A 84 -8.66 5.07 1.10
N ILE A 85 -8.98 4.50 -0.06
CA ILE A 85 -8.16 3.44 -0.68
C ILE A 85 -6.83 4.00 -1.14
N PHE A 86 -6.79 5.22 -1.67
CA PHE A 86 -5.55 5.87 -2.07
C PHE A 86 -4.61 6.04 -0.87
N MET A 87 -5.15 6.53 0.26
CA MET A 87 -4.38 6.77 1.48
C MET A 87 -3.90 5.47 2.16
N LYS A 88 -4.75 4.42 2.15
CA LYS A 88 -4.50 3.18 2.90
C LYS A 88 -4.02 2.02 2.03
N GLY A 89 -3.92 2.24 0.72
CA GLY A 89 -3.69 1.20 -0.29
C GLY A 89 -2.45 0.37 -0.03
N LYS A 90 -1.32 1.02 0.24
CA LYS A 90 -0.02 0.36 0.51
C LYS A 90 0.02 -0.48 1.78
N GLY A 91 -0.82 -0.18 2.75
CA GLY A 91 -0.87 -0.89 4.02
C GLY A 91 -1.97 -1.94 3.97
N PHE A 92 -3.15 -1.54 4.46
CA PHE A 92 -4.27 -2.43 4.71
C PHE A 92 -4.69 -3.24 3.45
N TYR A 93 -4.96 -2.56 2.34
CA TYR A 93 -5.46 -3.24 1.13
C TYR A 93 -4.41 -4.14 0.46
N GLU A 94 -3.17 -3.64 0.29
CA GLU A 94 -2.07 -4.40 -0.32
C GLU A 94 -1.78 -5.68 0.47
N ILE A 95 -1.76 -5.61 1.80
CA ILE A 95 -1.52 -6.78 2.66
C ILE A 95 -2.61 -7.83 2.47
N HIS A 96 -3.89 -7.44 2.54
CA HIS A 96 -4.99 -8.40 2.38
C HIS A 96 -4.98 -9.07 1.01
N LEU A 97 -4.80 -8.30 -0.07
CA LEU A 97 -4.71 -8.85 -1.43
C LEU A 97 -3.49 -9.76 -1.59
N LYS A 98 -2.31 -9.31 -1.14
CA LYS A 98 -1.08 -10.10 -1.18
C LYS A 98 -1.27 -11.44 -0.49
N THR A 99 -1.80 -11.46 0.74
CA THR A 99 -2.02 -12.70 1.49
C THR A 99 -2.96 -13.66 0.77
N VAL A 100 -3.98 -13.14 0.07
CA VAL A 100 -4.84 -13.98 -0.76
C VAL A 100 -4.07 -14.53 -1.96
N PHE A 101 -3.39 -13.70 -2.74
CA PHE A 101 -2.65 -14.14 -3.94
C PHE A 101 -1.54 -15.14 -3.63
N GLU A 102 -0.85 -14.97 -2.49
CA GLU A 102 0.18 -15.90 -2.04
C GLU A 102 -0.34 -17.34 -1.88
N LYS A 103 -1.63 -17.52 -1.53
CA LYS A 103 -2.23 -18.84 -1.44
C LYS A 103 -2.33 -19.52 -2.81
N PHE A 104 -2.70 -18.78 -3.85
CA PHE A 104 -2.90 -19.31 -5.20
C PHE A 104 -1.58 -19.49 -5.96
N GLU A 105 -0.66 -18.54 -5.82
CA GLU A 105 0.44 -18.36 -6.78
C GLU A 105 1.83 -18.42 -6.17
N GLY A 106 1.93 -18.60 -4.85
CA GLY A 106 3.19 -18.44 -4.11
C GLY A 106 3.58 -16.97 -3.97
N SER A 107 4.78 -16.67 -3.46
CA SER A 107 5.16 -15.30 -3.10
C SER A 107 5.61 -14.41 -4.26
N ILE A 108 5.87 -14.99 -5.43
CA ILE A 108 6.44 -14.26 -6.57
C ILE A 108 5.41 -13.27 -7.12
N CYS A 109 5.79 -11.98 -7.15
CA CYS A 109 5.03 -10.87 -7.71
C CYS A 109 3.66 -10.56 -7.04
N CYS A 110 3.32 -11.14 -5.88
CA CYS A 110 2.01 -10.88 -5.26
C CYS A 110 1.80 -9.41 -4.88
N VAL A 111 2.87 -8.71 -4.53
CA VAL A 111 2.84 -7.27 -4.25
C VAL A 111 2.49 -6.47 -5.51
N ASP A 112 3.06 -6.84 -6.65
CA ASP A 112 2.80 -6.14 -7.92
C ASP A 112 1.38 -6.39 -8.43
N ARG A 113 0.87 -7.62 -8.27
CA ARG A 113 -0.55 -7.94 -8.53
C ARG A 113 -1.46 -7.14 -7.62
N ALA A 114 -1.19 -7.09 -6.31
CA ALA A 114 -1.97 -6.31 -5.35
C ALA A 114 -2.04 -4.83 -5.73
N ARG A 115 -0.89 -4.22 -6.08
CA ARG A 115 -0.83 -2.83 -6.57
C ARG A 115 -1.61 -2.63 -7.86
N THR A 116 -1.53 -3.58 -8.79
CA THR A 116 -2.28 -3.51 -10.04
C THR A 116 -3.78 -3.52 -9.76
N ILE A 117 -4.27 -4.41 -8.90
CA ILE A 117 -5.68 -4.45 -8.49
C ILE A 117 -6.11 -3.14 -7.83
N ILE A 118 -5.33 -2.62 -6.89
CA ILE A 118 -5.62 -1.34 -6.22
C ILE A 118 -5.71 -0.21 -7.24
N ASN A 119 -4.78 -0.12 -8.18
CA ASN A 119 -4.78 0.93 -9.21
C ASN A 119 -5.97 0.80 -10.16
N ARG A 120 -6.33 -0.42 -10.57
CA ARG A 120 -7.52 -0.67 -11.38
C ARG A 120 -8.80 -0.32 -10.63
N TYR A 121 -8.85 -0.61 -9.34
CA TYR A 121 -9.99 -0.27 -8.53
C TYR A 121 -10.13 1.24 -8.30
N LEU A 122 -9.02 1.94 -8.05
CA LEU A 122 -9.00 3.41 -7.99
C LEU A 122 -9.48 4.03 -9.31
N HIS A 123 -9.04 3.50 -10.45
CA HIS A 123 -9.53 3.93 -11.75
C HIS A 123 -11.05 3.74 -11.87
N TYR A 124 -11.56 2.55 -11.54
CA TYR A 124 -13.00 2.27 -11.53
C TYR A 124 -13.78 3.21 -10.60
N LEU A 125 -13.26 3.54 -9.42
CA LEU A 125 -13.92 4.50 -8.53
C LEU A 125 -13.95 5.92 -9.10
N ALA A 126 -12.96 6.29 -9.91
CA ALA A 126 -12.90 7.59 -10.56
C ALA A 126 -13.81 7.66 -11.80
N THR A 127 -13.79 6.65 -12.67
CA THR A 127 -14.39 6.71 -14.01
C THR A 127 -15.68 5.88 -14.15
N GLY A 128 -15.89 4.89 -13.27
CA GLY A 128 -16.92 3.86 -13.43
C GLY A 128 -16.55 2.77 -14.46
N GLU A 129 -15.39 2.87 -15.11
CA GLU A 129 -14.97 1.94 -16.15
C GLU A 129 -14.27 0.71 -15.55
N VAL A 130 -14.69 -0.47 -16.01
CA VAL A 130 -14.07 -1.75 -15.65
C VAL A 130 -13.12 -2.14 -16.78
N ILE A 131 -11.81 -2.15 -16.48
CA ILE A 131 -10.79 -2.63 -17.41
C ILE A 131 -10.62 -4.13 -17.19
N GLU A 132 -10.81 -4.92 -18.26
CA GLU A 132 -10.62 -6.36 -18.21
C GLU A 132 -9.17 -6.74 -17.88
N PHE A 133 -9.02 -7.86 -17.18
CA PHE A 133 -7.71 -8.34 -16.75
C PHE A 133 -7.04 -9.13 -17.86
N ASP A 134 -6.00 -8.55 -18.43
CA ASP A 134 -5.12 -9.25 -19.35
C ASP A 134 -4.14 -10.13 -18.56
N THR A 135 -4.54 -11.38 -18.32
CA THR A 135 -3.75 -12.37 -17.58
C THR A 135 -2.54 -12.90 -18.38
N SER A 136 -2.39 -12.52 -19.65
CA SER A 136 -1.19 -12.85 -20.44
C SER A 136 0.04 -12.09 -19.93
N LEU A 137 -0.17 -10.95 -19.26
CA LEU A 137 0.89 -10.15 -18.66
C LEU A 137 1.30 -10.73 -17.31
N ARG A 138 2.46 -11.39 -17.30
CA ARG A 138 3.05 -11.97 -16.10
C ARG A 138 3.20 -10.91 -15.01
N CYS A 139 2.82 -11.28 -13.78
CA CYS A 139 2.93 -10.43 -12.59
C CYS A 139 1.96 -9.22 -12.54
N SER A 140 1.09 -9.02 -13.54
CA SER A 140 0.12 -7.93 -13.53
C SER A 140 -1.18 -8.31 -12.82
N PHE A 141 -1.74 -9.48 -13.09
CA PHE A 141 -3.03 -9.89 -12.53
C PHE A 141 -2.95 -11.27 -11.86
N PRO A 142 -3.84 -11.54 -10.88
CA PRO A 142 -4.03 -12.90 -10.38
C PRO A 142 -4.59 -13.80 -11.49
N SER A 143 -4.21 -15.07 -11.45
CA SER A 143 -4.64 -16.13 -12.35
C SER A 143 -6.07 -16.62 -12.09
N VAL A 144 -6.69 -16.14 -11.02
CA VAL A 144 -8.05 -16.50 -10.59
C VAL A 144 -8.86 -15.24 -10.34
N GLY A 145 -10.18 -15.36 -10.50
CA GLY A 145 -11.13 -14.26 -10.37
C GLY A 145 -11.02 -13.25 -11.51
N ASP A 146 -12.14 -12.60 -11.83
CA ASP A 146 -12.19 -11.51 -12.80
C ASP A 146 -12.09 -10.14 -12.11
N ALA A 147 -12.11 -9.06 -12.90
CA ALA A 147 -12.01 -7.70 -12.39
C ALA A 147 -13.09 -7.38 -11.34
N MET A 148 -14.33 -7.77 -11.59
CA MET A 148 -15.45 -7.47 -10.70
C MET A 148 -15.37 -8.25 -9.40
N PHE A 149 -14.92 -9.51 -9.43
CA PHE A 149 -14.69 -10.30 -8.23
C PHE A 149 -13.70 -9.61 -7.29
N TRP A 150 -12.58 -9.11 -7.82
CA TRP A 150 -11.57 -8.43 -7.01
C TRP A 150 -12.01 -7.04 -6.56
N PHE A 151 -12.81 -6.33 -7.37
CA PHE A 151 -13.41 -5.05 -6.98
C PHE A 151 -14.42 -5.23 -5.84
N ASP A 152 -15.25 -6.28 -5.90
CA ASP A 152 -16.15 -6.65 -4.81
C ASP A 152 -15.37 -6.99 -3.53
N PHE A 153 -14.25 -7.69 -3.65
CA PHE A 153 -13.39 -7.98 -2.51
C PHE A 153 -12.78 -6.69 -1.93
N MET A 154 -12.30 -5.76 -2.77
CA MET A 154 -11.84 -4.44 -2.33
C MET A 154 -12.94 -3.65 -1.61
N ASP A 155 -14.18 -3.76 -2.08
CA ASP A 155 -15.34 -3.14 -1.44
C ASP A 155 -15.67 -3.75 -0.08
N SER A 156 -15.48 -5.06 0.05
CA SER A 156 -15.60 -5.76 1.31
C SER A 156 -14.49 -5.35 2.30
N LEU A 157 -13.27 -5.11 1.83
CA LEU A 157 -12.15 -4.62 2.63
C LEU A 157 -12.40 -3.20 3.13
N TYR A 158 -12.91 -2.32 2.27
CA TYR A 158 -13.32 -0.98 2.69
C TYR A 158 -14.32 -1.04 3.84
N LYS A 159 -15.33 -1.93 3.74
CA LYS A 159 -16.33 -2.13 4.81
C LYS A 159 -15.72 -2.73 6.09
N LEU A 160 -14.82 -3.70 5.96
CA LEU A 160 -14.07 -4.31 7.06
C LEU A 160 -13.30 -3.25 7.86
N TYR A 161 -12.64 -2.32 7.16
CA TYR A 161 -11.87 -1.26 7.82
C TYR A 161 -12.74 -0.40 8.76
N TYR A 162 -14.01 -0.22 8.43
CA TYR A 162 -15.00 0.51 9.23
C TYR A 162 -15.90 -0.41 10.10
N GLY A 163 -15.48 -1.65 10.34
CA GLY A 163 -16.14 -2.59 11.26
C GLY A 163 -17.39 -3.29 10.70
N LYS A 164 -17.66 -3.20 9.39
CA LYS A 164 -18.75 -3.91 8.71
C LYS A 164 -18.20 -5.17 8.05
N ASN A 165 -18.25 -6.28 8.78
CA ASN A 165 -17.43 -7.46 8.47
C ASN A 165 -18.16 -8.51 7.61
N GLU A 166 -19.47 -8.42 7.48
CA GLU A 166 -20.32 -9.47 6.88
C GLU A 166 -19.89 -9.76 5.44
N LYS A 167 -19.82 -8.71 4.60
CA LYS A 167 -19.42 -8.85 3.20
C LYS A 167 -17.99 -9.33 3.02
N TYR A 168 -17.11 -9.00 3.96
CA TYR A 168 -15.73 -9.49 3.90
C TYR A 168 -15.67 -10.99 4.14
N PHE A 169 -16.37 -11.50 5.14
CA PHE A 169 -16.40 -12.94 5.39
C PHE A 169 -17.08 -13.72 4.26
N GLU A 170 -18.17 -13.18 3.68
CA GLU A 170 -18.81 -13.76 2.48
C GLU A 170 -17.80 -13.89 1.33
N LYS A 171 -17.10 -12.80 0.98
CA LYS A 171 -16.12 -12.81 -0.10
C LYS A 171 -14.89 -13.67 0.23
N TYR A 172 -14.44 -13.68 1.48
CA TYR A 172 -13.33 -14.54 1.90
C TYR A 172 -13.69 -16.03 1.81
N PHE A 173 -14.94 -16.39 2.09
CA PHE A 173 -15.43 -17.76 1.91
C PHE A 173 -15.52 -18.14 0.43
N GLU A 174 -15.97 -17.24 -0.45
CA GLU A 174 -15.91 -17.44 -1.90
C GLU A 174 -14.47 -17.66 -2.39
N ILE A 175 -13.51 -16.85 -1.89
CA ILE A 175 -12.08 -17.02 -2.17
C ILE A 175 -11.59 -18.40 -1.71
N SER A 176 -12.00 -18.86 -0.53
CA SER A 176 -11.61 -20.17 -0.01
C SER A 176 -12.10 -21.30 -0.92
N LYS A 177 -13.35 -21.24 -1.38
CA LYS A 177 -13.88 -22.23 -2.34
C LYS A 177 -13.13 -22.21 -3.65
N MET A 178 -12.89 -21.02 -4.19
CA MET A 178 -12.10 -20.84 -5.42
C MET A 178 -10.69 -21.42 -5.27
N TYR A 179 -10.11 -21.36 -4.07
CA TYR A 179 -8.81 -21.96 -3.77
C TYR A 179 -8.84 -23.48 -3.76
N ASP A 180 -9.88 -24.08 -3.21
CA ASP A 180 -10.06 -25.54 -3.23
C ASP A 180 -10.20 -26.04 -4.68
N ASP A 181 -11.05 -25.39 -5.49
CA ASP A 181 -11.21 -25.71 -6.91
C ASP A 181 -9.90 -25.54 -7.71
N PHE A 182 -9.11 -24.54 -7.35
CA PHE A 182 -7.82 -24.26 -8.00
C PHE A 182 -6.77 -25.33 -7.68
N LYS A 183 -6.78 -25.88 -6.45
CA LYS A 183 -5.90 -26.99 -6.06
C LYS A 183 -6.21 -28.27 -6.84
N GLU A 184 -7.48 -28.58 -7.06
CA GLU A 184 -7.87 -29.80 -7.77
C GLU A 184 -7.45 -29.79 -9.25
N LYS A 185 -7.22 -28.61 -9.83
CA LYS A 185 -6.81 -28.43 -11.23
C LYS A 185 -5.29 -28.40 -11.45
N LYS A 186 -4.49 -28.38 -10.37
CA LYS A 186 -3.02 -28.37 -10.41
C LYS A 186 -2.47 -29.77 -10.20
#